data_AF-A0A936W5X7-F1
#
_entry.id   AF-A0A936W5X7-F1
#
_cell.length_a   1.000
_cell.length_b   1.000
_cell.length_c   1.000
_cell.angle_alpha   90.00
_cell.angle_beta   90.00
_cell.angle_gamma   90.00
#
_symmetry.space_group_name_H-M   'P 1'
#
loop_
_entity.id
_entity.type
_entity.pdbx_description
1 polymer ?
#
loop_
_entity_poly.entity_id
_entity_poly.type
_entity_poly.pdbx_seq_one_letter_code
_entity_poly.pdbx_strand_id
1 'polypeptide(L)'
;MDGISEYDHTYPHAWRRIVFDTMIAVPFANLRQQNRPIRFLLLKLGSIFLNIALVLFFVELLPWLSKKSNWVAQWFTKDDIIFYVILSNLLSSAITFALLLPLMRHQPLRWDWGFLKKMLGYSWPLVIVGFAGVINQYSSIAFQKYLLPGDTISNLSHGGIYCRRVSWRSYLVYLLLHLIMLLNPSSFHTRTRKMHDPYMLTLRWRLPSLVH
;
A
#
# COMPACT_ATOMS: atom_id res chain seq x y z
N MET A 1 18.08 0.65 24.70
CA MET A 1 17.61 0.56 23.29
C MET A 1 17.02 -0.83 23.12
N ASP A 2 16.01 -1.15 23.95
CA ASP A 2 15.68 -2.55 24.31
C ASP A 2 14.19 -2.81 24.09
N GLY A 3 13.64 -2.27 23.01
CA GLY A 3 12.22 -2.42 22.67
C GLY A 3 11.98 -2.92 21.24
N ILE A 4 13.02 -3.34 20.53
CA ILE A 4 12.92 -3.81 19.14
C ILE A 4 13.34 -5.29 19.03
N SER A 5 14.27 -5.74 19.87
CA SER A 5 14.72 -7.15 19.91
C SER A 5 13.66 -8.11 20.48
N GLU A 6 12.70 -7.61 21.26
CA GLU A 6 11.70 -8.45 21.94
C GLU A 6 10.47 -8.77 21.06
N TYR A 7 10.30 -8.06 19.94
CA TYR A 7 9.18 -8.27 19.01
C TYR A 7 9.51 -9.21 17.84
N ASP A 8 10.78 -9.35 17.47
CA ASP A 8 11.20 -10.11 16.28
C ASP A 8 11.00 -11.63 16.45
N HIS A 9 11.06 -12.13 17.69
CA HIS A 9 10.87 -13.55 18.00
C HIS A 9 9.41 -13.95 18.30
N THR A 10 8.50 -12.99 18.50
CA THR A 10 7.17 -13.25 19.10
C THR A 10 6.08 -13.47 18.05
N TYR A 11 6.23 -12.96 16.81
CA TYR A 11 5.20 -13.10 15.76
C TYR A 11 5.75 -13.59 14.41
N PRO A 12 6.22 -14.85 14.32
CA PRO A 12 6.74 -15.45 13.07
C PRO A 12 5.69 -15.57 11.94
N HIS A 13 4.43 -15.20 12.21
CA HIS A 13 3.32 -15.26 11.26
C HIS A 13 2.96 -13.91 10.63
N ALA A 14 3.65 -12.82 11.01
CA ALA A 14 3.37 -11.47 10.49
C ALA A 14 3.50 -11.37 8.96
N TRP A 15 4.39 -12.15 8.34
CA TRP A 15 4.57 -12.17 6.88
C TRP A 15 3.31 -12.65 6.14
N ARG A 16 2.48 -13.51 6.74
CA ARG A 16 1.23 -14.00 6.14
C ARG A 16 0.31 -12.83 5.79
N ARG A 17 0.24 -11.81 6.66
CA ARG A 17 -0.53 -10.59 6.42
C ARG A 17 -0.11 -9.89 5.12
N ILE A 18 1.20 -9.76 4.90
CA ILE A 18 1.76 -9.06 3.73
C ILE A 18 1.41 -9.81 2.45
N VAL A 19 1.47 -11.15 2.48
CA VAL A 19 1.07 -11.99 1.33
C VAL A 19 -0.39 -11.76 0.98
N PHE A 20 -1.29 -11.81 1.96
CA PHE A 20 -2.72 -11.59 1.71
C PHE A 20 -3.02 -10.18 1.21
N ASP A 21 -2.39 -9.14 1.78
CA ASP A 21 -2.56 -7.76 1.30
C ASP A 21 -2.08 -7.60 -0.15
N THR A 22 -0.97 -8.25 -0.50
CA THR A 22 -0.44 -8.26 -1.87
C THR A 22 -1.37 -9.01 -2.83
N MET A 23 -1.95 -10.15 -2.41
CA MET A 23 -2.89 -10.92 -3.23
C MET A 23 -4.17 -10.13 -3.53
N ILE A 24 -4.61 -9.27 -2.61
CA ILE A 24 -5.77 -8.39 -2.78
C ILE A 24 -5.50 -7.26 -3.77
N ALA A 25 -4.25 -6.81 -3.91
CA ALA A 25 -3.88 -5.74 -4.84
C ALA A 25 -4.17 -6.10 -6.32
N VAL A 26 -4.01 -7.38 -6.68
CA VAL A 26 -4.20 -7.90 -8.04
C VAL A 26 -5.64 -7.70 -8.57
N PRO A 27 -6.70 -8.17 -7.88
CA PRO A 27 -8.06 -7.94 -8.34
C PRO A 27 -8.50 -6.48 -8.25
N PHE A 28 -7.96 -5.69 -7.34
CA PHE A 28 -8.19 -4.24 -7.32
C PHE A 28 -7.62 -3.54 -8.57
N ALA A 29 -6.47 -3.98 -9.08
CA ALA A 29 -5.93 -3.48 -10.34
C ALA A 29 -6.84 -3.82 -11.53
N ASN A 30 -7.44 -5.01 -11.53
CA ASN A 30 -8.38 -5.45 -12.56
C ASN A 30 -9.68 -4.62 -12.55
N LEU A 31 -10.24 -4.36 -11.37
CA LEU A 31 -11.41 -3.48 -11.19
C LEU A 31 -11.17 -2.05 -11.75
N ARG A 32 -9.94 -1.55 -11.64
CA ARG A 32 -9.54 -0.27 -12.25
C ARG A 32 -9.49 -0.36 -13.77
N GLN A 33 -8.97 -1.45 -14.32
CA GLN A 33 -8.92 -1.67 -15.77
C GLN A 33 -10.30 -1.77 -16.40
N GLN A 34 -11.27 -2.36 -15.71
CA GLN A 34 -12.65 -2.49 -16.20
C GLN A 34 -13.48 -1.19 -16.13
N ASN A 35 -12.88 -0.06 -15.70
CA ASN A 35 -13.55 1.24 -15.58
C ASN A 35 -14.89 1.17 -14.81
N ARG A 36 -14.97 0.36 -13.74
CA ARG A 36 -16.13 0.31 -12.83
C ARG A 36 -15.80 1.01 -11.50
N PRO A 37 -15.66 2.35 -11.49
CA PRO A 37 -15.11 3.10 -10.35
C PRO A 37 -15.98 3.00 -9.10
N ILE A 38 -17.31 2.91 -9.24
CA ILE A 38 -18.24 2.84 -8.10
C ILE A 38 -18.08 1.53 -7.33
N ARG A 39 -17.99 0.39 -8.04
CA ARG A 39 -17.76 -0.92 -7.40
C ARG A 39 -16.39 -1.00 -6.75
N PHE A 40 -15.37 -0.43 -7.39
CA PHE A 40 -14.03 -0.30 -6.82
C PHE A 40 -14.05 0.50 -5.51
N LEU A 41 -14.72 1.66 -5.51
CA LEU A 41 -14.82 2.53 -4.35
C LEU A 41 -15.56 1.86 -3.20
N LEU A 42 -16.72 1.26 -3.46
CA LEU A 42 -17.53 0.58 -2.44
C LEU A 42 -16.77 -0.57 -1.77
N LEU A 43 -16.09 -1.41 -2.56
CA LEU A 43 -15.28 -2.50 -2.03
C LEU A 43 -14.10 -1.98 -1.22
N LYS A 44 -13.40 -0.96 -1.73
CA LYS A 44 -12.23 -0.39 -1.03
C LYS A 44 -12.62 0.27 0.29
N LEU A 45 -13.72 1.03 0.32
CA LEU A 45 -14.24 1.63 1.54
C LEU A 45 -14.76 0.56 2.51
N GLY A 46 -15.52 -0.42 2.02
CA GLY A 46 -16.01 -1.55 2.82
C GLY A 46 -14.87 -2.31 3.51
N SER A 47 -13.77 -2.56 2.81
CA SER A 47 -12.58 -3.18 3.40
C SER A 47 -11.96 -2.33 4.52
N ILE A 48 -11.91 -1.01 4.37
CA ILE A 48 -11.37 -0.10 5.39
C ILE A 48 -12.29 -0.11 6.63
N PHE A 49 -13.60 0.02 6.43
CA PHE A 49 -14.56 -0.04 7.53
C PHE A 49 -14.53 -1.39 8.25
N LEU A 50 -14.47 -2.49 7.50
CA LEU A 50 -14.37 -3.82 8.05
C LEU A 50 -13.08 -4.00 8.85
N ASN A 51 -11.95 -3.47 8.36
CA ASN A 51 -10.69 -3.49 9.09
C ASN A 51 -10.79 -2.78 10.45
N ILE A 52 -11.31 -1.55 10.45
CA ILE A 52 -11.50 -0.76 11.67
C ILE A 52 -12.43 -1.48 12.63
N ALA A 53 -13.57 -2.00 12.13
CA ALA A 53 -14.53 -2.75 12.95
C ALA A 53 -13.91 -4.00 13.58
N LEU A 54 -13.11 -4.77 12.83
CA LEU A 54 -12.44 -5.97 13.35
C LEU A 54 -11.33 -5.62 14.35
N VAL A 55 -10.58 -4.54 14.12
CA VAL A 55 -9.56 -4.08 15.09
C VAL A 55 -10.24 -3.67 16.39
N LEU A 56 -11.29 -2.85 16.34
CA LEU A 56 -12.04 -2.45 17.54
C LEU A 56 -12.70 -3.65 18.24
N PHE A 57 -13.27 -4.58 17.49
CA PHE A 57 -13.86 -5.80 18.04
C PHE A 57 -12.84 -6.61 18.85
N PHE A 58 -11.63 -6.82 18.30
CA PHE A 58 -10.62 -7.62 18.98
C PHE A 58 -9.88 -6.86 20.09
N VAL A 59 -9.75 -5.53 20.01
CA VAL A 59 -9.02 -4.76 21.03
C VAL A 59 -9.93 -4.36 22.19
N GLU A 60 -11.19 -4.03 21.93
CA GLU A 60 -12.08 -3.42 22.94
C GLU A 60 -13.20 -4.36 23.41
N LEU A 61 -13.81 -5.15 22.50
CA LEU A 61 -14.90 -6.05 22.89
C LEU A 61 -14.39 -7.29 23.64
N LEU A 62 -13.22 -7.81 23.27
CA LEU A 62 -12.57 -8.96 23.89
C LEU A 62 -12.24 -8.79 25.38
N PRO A 63 -11.59 -7.68 25.82
CA PRO A 63 -11.37 -7.44 27.25
C PRO A 63 -12.70 -7.24 28.00
N TRP A 64 -13.74 -6.70 27.36
CA TRP A 64 -15.08 -6.60 27.96
C TRP A 64 -15.74 -7.98 28.13
N LEU A 65 -15.61 -8.87 27.14
CA LEU A 65 -16.14 -10.24 27.19
C LEU A 65 -15.40 -11.11 28.23
N SER A 66 -14.09 -10.92 28.38
CA SER A 66 -13.26 -11.63 29.37
C SER A 66 -13.69 -11.36 30.82
N LYS A 67 -14.27 -10.19 31.10
CA LYS A 67 -14.81 -9.83 32.43
C LYS A 67 -16.12 -10.52 32.76
N LYS A 68 -16.85 -11.05 31.76
CA LYS A 68 -18.23 -11.54 31.90
C LYS A 68 -18.36 -13.05 31.78
N SER A 69 -17.41 -13.74 31.13
CA SER A 69 -17.47 -15.19 30.93
C SER A 69 -16.11 -15.88 31.11
N ASN A 70 -16.07 -16.87 32.00
CA ASN A 70 -14.86 -17.62 32.36
C ASN A 70 -14.33 -18.52 31.21
N TRP A 71 -15.18 -18.86 30.24
CA TRP A 71 -14.77 -19.66 29.07
C TRP A 71 -13.91 -18.86 28.07
N VAL A 72 -14.13 -17.55 28.01
CA VAL A 72 -13.33 -16.64 27.20
C VAL A 72 -11.99 -16.40 27.91
N ALA A 73 -12.00 -16.22 29.23
CA ALA A 73 -10.78 -16.02 30.02
C ALA A 73 -9.73 -17.13 29.89
N GLN A 74 -10.12 -18.39 29.62
CA GLN A 74 -9.19 -19.51 29.43
C GLN A 74 -8.45 -19.51 28.08
N TRP A 75 -9.03 -18.90 27.05
CA TRP A 75 -8.41 -18.74 25.73
C TRP A 75 -7.72 -17.38 25.56
N PHE A 76 -7.93 -16.45 26.50
CA PHE A 76 -7.47 -15.08 26.43
C PHE A 76 -6.38 -14.77 27.45
N THR A 77 -5.14 -14.77 26.97
CA THR A 77 -4.02 -14.17 27.70
C THR A 77 -3.98 -12.67 27.37
N LYS A 78 -4.03 -11.83 28.41
CA LYS A 78 -4.13 -10.36 28.30
C LYS A 78 -2.93 -9.69 27.62
N ASP A 79 -1.82 -10.40 27.44
CA ASP A 79 -0.52 -9.80 27.15
C ASP A 79 -0.25 -9.57 25.65
N ASP A 80 -1.10 -10.09 24.75
CA ASP A 80 -0.85 -10.09 23.31
C ASP A 80 -1.78 -9.19 22.49
N ILE A 81 -2.02 -7.95 22.95
CA ILE A 81 -2.81 -6.95 22.19
C ILE A 81 -2.33 -6.83 20.73
N ILE A 82 -1.02 -6.93 20.51
CA ILE A 82 -0.37 -6.84 19.20
C ILE A 82 -0.76 -8.03 18.31
N PHE A 83 -0.81 -9.24 18.85
CA PHE A 83 -1.27 -10.43 18.12
C PHE A 83 -2.70 -10.24 17.61
N TYR A 84 -3.59 -9.76 18.48
CA TYR A 84 -4.99 -9.55 18.13
C TYR A 84 -5.16 -8.48 17.05
N VAL A 85 -4.38 -7.40 17.08
CA VAL A 85 -4.37 -6.40 15.99
C VAL A 85 -3.88 -7.01 14.68
N ILE A 86 -2.82 -7.82 14.71
CA ILE A 86 -2.30 -8.49 13.50
C ILE A 86 -3.35 -9.47 12.95
N LEU A 87 -4.02 -10.22 13.81
CA LEU A 87 -5.07 -11.18 13.45
C LEU A 87 -6.29 -10.49 12.84
N SER A 88 -6.77 -9.39 13.42
CA SER A 88 -7.86 -8.58 12.86
C SER A 88 -7.56 -8.09 11.45
N ASN A 89 -6.35 -7.58 11.25
CA ASN A 89 -5.91 -7.09 9.94
C ASN A 89 -5.83 -8.22 8.91
N LEU A 90 -5.33 -9.39 9.32
CA LEU A 90 -5.26 -10.57 8.46
C LEU A 90 -6.67 -11.07 8.08
N LEU A 91 -7.57 -11.16 9.06
CA LEU A 91 -8.94 -11.61 8.84
C LEU A 91 -9.72 -10.63 7.96
N SER A 92 -9.55 -9.33 8.18
CA SER A 92 -10.14 -8.28 7.33
C SER A 92 -9.70 -8.39 5.86
N SER A 93 -8.40 -8.64 5.67
CA SER A 93 -7.82 -8.88 4.35
C SER A 93 -8.39 -10.15 3.73
N ALA A 94 -8.47 -11.26 4.48
CA ALA A 94 -9.02 -12.52 4.00
C ALA A 94 -10.50 -12.41 3.59
N ILE A 95 -11.32 -11.72 4.38
CA ILE A 95 -12.73 -11.47 4.05
C ILE A 95 -12.86 -10.61 2.79
N THR A 96 -12.04 -9.57 2.66
CA THR A 96 -11.99 -8.73 1.45
C THR A 96 -11.62 -9.57 0.22
N PHE A 97 -10.61 -10.43 0.35
CA PHE A 97 -10.18 -11.31 -0.73
C PHE A 97 -11.32 -12.28 -1.14
N ALA A 98 -12.00 -12.89 -0.17
CA ALA A 98 -13.14 -13.76 -0.41
C ALA A 98 -14.29 -13.03 -1.14
N LEU A 99 -14.55 -11.77 -0.80
CA LEU A 99 -15.55 -10.93 -1.47
C LEU A 99 -15.17 -10.57 -2.92
N LEU A 100 -13.87 -10.45 -3.22
CA LEU A 100 -13.35 -10.19 -4.57
C LEU A 100 -13.27 -11.46 -5.45
N LEU A 101 -13.17 -12.65 -4.83
CA LEU A 101 -13.07 -13.94 -5.52
C LEU A 101 -14.20 -14.22 -6.55
N PRO A 102 -15.50 -14.01 -6.24
CA PRO A 102 -16.56 -14.21 -7.24
C PRO A 102 -16.45 -13.24 -8.41
N LEU A 103 -15.87 -12.06 -8.20
CA LEU A 103 -15.69 -11.07 -9.25
C LEU A 103 -14.57 -11.45 -10.23
N MET A 104 -13.55 -12.16 -9.76
CA MET A 104 -12.47 -12.69 -10.58
C MET A 104 -12.86 -13.95 -11.37
N ARG A 105 -13.80 -14.75 -10.85
CA ARG A 105 -14.19 -16.05 -11.43
C ARG A 105 -14.74 -15.94 -12.86
N HIS A 106 -15.22 -14.77 -13.26
CA HIS A 106 -15.70 -14.52 -14.62
C HIS A 106 -14.61 -14.22 -15.65
N GLN A 107 -13.33 -14.17 -15.27
CA GLN A 107 -12.23 -14.01 -16.21
C GLN A 107 -11.37 -15.28 -16.29
N PRO A 108 -11.08 -15.80 -17.50
CA PRO A 108 -10.17 -16.93 -17.63
C PRO A 108 -8.75 -16.49 -17.23
N LEU A 109 -8.20 -17.13 -16.21
CA LEU A 109 -6.82 -16.89 -15.77
C LEU A 109 -5.86 -17.43 -16.84
N ARG A 110 -5.43 -16.57 -17.77
CA ARG A 110 -4.44 -16.92 -18.79
C ARG A 110 -3.04 -16.72 -18.21
N TRP A 111 -2.39 -17.82 -17.86
CA TRP A 111 -1.03 -17.80 -17.32
C TRP A 111 -0.02 -17.71 -18.47
N ASP A 112 0.46 -16.50 -18.77
CA ASP A 112 1.53 -16.27 -19.74
C ASP A 112 2.85 -15.94 -19.01
N TRP A 113 3.75 -16.93 -18.96
CA TRP A 113 5.06 -16.77 -18.34
C TRP A 113 5.97 -15.78 -19.06
N GLY A 114 5.81 -15.65 -20.39
CA GLY A 114 6.55 -14.68 -21.20
C GLY A 114 6.14 -13.25 -20.87
N PHE A 115 4.85 -13.01 -20.65
CA PHE A 115 4.34 -11.72 -20.19
C PHE A 115 4.78 -11.39 -18.75
N LEU A 116 4.72 -12.37 -17.83
CA LEU A 116 5.13 -12.16 -16.44
C LEU A 116 6.61 -11.75 -16.32
N LYS A 117 7.50 -12.39 -17.07
CA LYS A 117 8.93 -12.01 -17.09
C LYS A 117 9.14 -10.56 -17.54
N LYS A 118 8.39 -10.10 -18.54
CA LYS A 118 8.47 -8.70 -19.00
C LYS A 118 8.00 -7.71 -17.92
N MET A 119 6.91 -8.03 -17.22
CA MET A 119 6.44 -7.21 -16.10
C MET A 119 7.46 -7.17 -14.96
N LEU A 120 8.03 -8.32 -14.58
CA LEU A 120 9.06 -8.40 -13.53
C LEU A 120 10.31 -7.60 -13.90
N GLY A 121 10.77 -7.68 -15.14
CA GLY A 121 11.92 -6.90 -15.60
C GLY A 121 11.69 -5.39 -15.51
N TYR A 122 10.46 -4.92 -15.76
CA TYR A 122 10.10 -3.51 -15.60
C TYR A 122 9.94 -3.10 -14.13
N SER A 123 9.37 -3.96 -13.29
CA SER A 123 9.14 -3.66 -11.87
C SER A 123 10.40 -3.78 -11.01
N TRP A 124 11.39 -4.61 -11.40
CA TRP A 124 12.63 -4.81 -10.66
C TRP A 124 13.40 -3.52 -10.33
N PRO A 125 13.72 -2.63 -11.29
CA PRO A 125 14.39 -1.38 -10.97
C PRO A 125 13.55 -0.48 -10.06
N LEU A 126 12.23 -0.51 -10.19
CA LEU A 126 11.32 0.27 -9.35
C LEU A 126 11.36 -0.19 -7.88
N VAL A 127 11.50 -1.49 -7.65
CA VAL A 127 11.67 -2.07 -6.30
C VAL A 127 12.99 -1.60 -5.68
N ILE A 128 14.09 -1.62 -6.45
CA ILE A 128 15.40 -1.13 -5.97
C ILE A 128 15.32 0.34 -5.57
N VAL A 129 14.70 1.18 -6.41
CA VAL A 129 14.51 2.61 -6.11
C VAL A 129 13.65 2.82 -4.87
N GLY A 130 12.55 2.06 -4.73
CA GLY A 130 11.69 2.12 -3.55
C GLY A 130 12.42 1.72 -2.27
N PHE A 131 13.18 0.63 -2.32
CA PHE A 131 13.98 0.14 -1.21
C PHE A 131 15.09 1.13 -0.80
N ALA A 132 15.80 1.70 -1.78
CA ALA A 132 16.78 2.75 -1.53
C ALA A 132 16.15 3.99 -0.87
N GLY A 133 14.92 4.36 -1.28
CA GLY A 133 14.16 5.44 -0.66
C GLY A 133 13.84 5.17 0.82
N VAL A 134 13.41 3.95 1.15
CA VAL A 134 13.13 3.53 2.53
C VAL A 134 14.41 3.56 3.38
N ILE A 135 15.52 3.00 2.86
CA ILE A 135 16.82 3.05 3.54
C ILE A 135 17.23 4.50 3.80
N ASN A 136 17.13 5.36 2.79
CA ASN A 136 17.50 6.77 2.94
C ASN A 136 16.67 7.48 4.02
N GLN A 137 15.37 7.18 4.11
CA GLN A 137 14.49 7.78 5.11
C GLN A 137 14.84 7.34 6.54
N TYR A 138 15.13 6.06 6.78
CA TYR A 138 15.52 5.60 8.12
C TYR A 138 16.96 5.99 8.46
N SER A 139 17.87 5.94 7.49
CA SER A 139 19.28 6.29 7.69
C SER A 139 19.44 7.77 7.99
N SER A 140 18.71 8.66 7.32
CA SER A 140 18.78 10.10 7.59
C SER A 140 18.43 10.46 9.03
N ILE A 141 17.44 9.79 9.63
CA ILE A 141 17.08 10.00 11.05
C ILE A 141 18.18 9.45 11.98
N ALA A 142 18.74 8.28 11.65
CA ALA A 142 19.84 7.71 12.42
C ALA A 142 21.10 8.59 12.34
N PHE A 143 21.47 9.05 11.15
CA PHE A 143 22.55 10.00 10.91
C PHE A 143 22.34 11.28 11.69
N GLN A 144 21.12 11.82 11.68
CA GLN A 144 20.84 13.05 12.41
C GLN A 144 20.95 12.89 13.93
N LYS A 145 20.70 11.69 14.47
CA LYS A 145 20.90 11.38 15.88
C LYS A 145 22.38 11.35 16.29
N TYR A 146 23.25 10.79 15.45
CA TYR A 146 24.66 10.52 15.79
C TYR A 146 25.68 11.53 15.25
N LEU A 147 25.39 12.21 14.14
CA LEU A 147 26.34 13.13 13.47
C LEU A 147 26.17 14.59 13.88
N LEU A 148 25.02 15.00 14.44
CA LEU A 148 24.85 16.38 14.89
C LEU A 148 25.56 16.58 16.23
N PRO A 149 26.39 17.64 16.39
CA PRO A 149 26.94 18.01 17.67
C PRO A 149 25.82 18.59 18.57
N GLY A 150 25.70 18.08 19.79
CA GLY A 150 24.68 18.54 20.75
C GLY A 150 24.08 17.40 21.58
N ASP A 151 23.03 17.74 22.33
CA ASP A 151 22.34 16.78 23.19
C ASP A 151 21.47 15.81 22.35
N THR A 152 21.39 14.55 22.78
CA THR A 152 20.68 13.51 22.00
C THR A 152 19.20 13.85 21.82
N ILE A 153 18.60 14.54 22.79
CA ILE A 153 17.20 14.97 22.78
C ILE A 153 16.97 16.09 21.75
N SER A 154 17.87 17.07 21.66
CA SER A 154 17.81 18.12 20.64
C SER A 154 17.99 17.54 19.23
N ASN A 155 18.91 16.59 19.06
CA ASN A 155 19.14 15.95 17.76
C ASN A 155 17.93 15.13 17.29
N LEU A 156 17.27 14.42 18.20
CA LEU A 156 16.02 13.70 17.91
C LEU A 156 14.90 14.66 17.50
N SER A 157 14.81 15.84 18.12
CA SER A 157 13.83 16.86 17.76
C SER A 157 13.98 17.32 16.30
N HIS A 158 15.23 17.49 15.84
CA HIS A 158 15.51 17.83 14.44
C HIS A 158 15.15 16.68 13.48
N GLY A 159 15.32 15.43 13.90
CA GLY A 159 14.82 14.25 13.18
C GLY A 159 13.30 14.25 13.03
N GLY A 160 12.57 14.70 14.07
CA GLY A 160 11.12 14.90 14.01
C GLY A 160 10.69 15.96 12.98
N ILE A 161 11.42 17.08 12.90
CA ILE A 161 11.18 18.13 11.89
C ILE A 161 11.44 17.61 10.47
N TYR A 162 12.50 16.81 10.29
CA TYR A 162 12.79 16.17 9.00
C TYR A 162 11.65 15.22 8.58
N CYS A 163 11.22 14.34 9.47
CA CYS A 163 10.16 13.37 9.18
C CYS A 163 8.84 14.07 8.78
N ARG A 164 8.49 15.17 9.47
CA ARG A 164 7.33 15.99 9.11
C ARG A 164 7.43 16.58 7.69
N ARG A 165 8.61 17.04 7.26
CA ARG A 165 8.82 17.55 5.90
C ARG A 165 8.69 16.45 4.83
N VAL A 166 9.20 15.26 5.10
CA VAL A 166 9.09 14.12 4.17
C VAL A 166 7.63 13.73 3.96
N SER A 167 6.85 13.66 5.04
CA SER A 167 5.41 13.38 4.95
C SER A 167 4.67 14.45 4.14
N TRP A 168 4.93 15.73 4.37
CA TRP A 168 4.33 16.82 3.60
C TRP A 168 4.65 16.73 2.11
N ARG A 169 5.91 16.43 1.76
CA ARG A 169 6.33 16.23 0.37
C ARG A 169 5.54 15.11 -0.30
N SER A 170 5.33 13.99 0.38
CA SER A 170 4.54 12.87 -0.15
C SER A 170 3.09 13.29 -0.44
N TYR A 171 2.43 14.00 0.49
CA TYR A 171 1.07 14.50 0.27
C TYR A 171 0.98 15.48 -0.91
N LEU A 172 1.94 16.41 -1.01
CA LEU A 172 2.01 17.34 -2.14
C LEU A 172 2.18 16.61 -3.48
N VAL A 173 3.04 15.60 -3.54
CA VAL A 173 3.24 14.80 -4.76
C VAL A 173 1.95 14.06 -5.14
N TYR A 174 1.24 13.45 -4.18
CA TYR A 174 -0.05 12.81 -4.46
C TYR A 174 -1.10 13.80 -4.95
N LEU A 175 -1.18 14.98 -4.34
CA LEU A 175 -2.09 16.05 -4.75
C LEU A 175 -1.78 16.52 -6.18
N LEU A 176 -0.51 16.73 -6.50
CA LEU A 176 -0.06 17.15 -7.84
C LEU A 176 -0.39 16.07 -8.88
N LEU A 177 -0.12 14.80 -8.59
CA LEU A 177 -0.47 13.69 -9.48
C LEU A 177 -1.97 13.65 -9.73
N HIS A 178 -2.78 13.84 -8.69
CA HIS A 178 -4.24 13.89 -8.82
C HIS A 178 -4.72 15.07 -9.67
N LEU A 179 -4.12 16.25 -9.48
CA LEU A 179 -4.43 17.46 -10.23
C LEU A 179 -4.03 17.32 -11.72
N ILE A 180 -2.87 16.73 -12.02
CA ILE A 180 -2.45 16.42 -13.38
C ILE A 180 -3.43 15.46 -14.06
N MET A 181 -3.91 14.44 -13.34
CA MET A 181 -4.92 13.51 -13.85
C MET A 181 -6.27 14.20 -14.11
N LEU A 182 -6.66 15.15 -13.26
CA LEU A 182 -7.89 15.95 -13.41
C LEU A 182 -7.83 16.92 -14.59
N LEU A 183 -6.70 17.61 -14.79
CA LEU A 183 -6.53 18.58 -15.86
C LEU A 183 -6.39 17.94 -17.24
N ASN A 184 -5.95 16.67 -17.33
CA ASN A 184 -5.73 16.01 -18.61
C ASN A 184 -6.28 14.57 -18.65
N PRO A 185 -7.62 14.40 -18.66
CA PRO A 185 -8.26 13.08 -18.66
C PRO A 185 -8.12 12.33 -20.01
N SER A 186 -7.95 13.06 -21.13
CA SER A 186 -7.96 12.50 -22.49
C SER A 186 -6.62 11.90 -22.95
N SER A 187 -5.49 12.31 -22.36
CA SER A 187 -4.15 11.81 -22.72
C SER A 187 -3.92 10.34 -22.35
N PHE A 188 -4.61 9.83 -21.34
CA PHE A 188 -4.50 8.43 -20.91
C PHE A 188 -5.49 7.50 -21.63
N HIS A 189 -6.72 7.97 -21.92
CA HIS A 189 -7.72 7.15 -22.63
C HIS A 189 -7.41 6.92 -24.11
N THR A 190 -6.62 7.80 -24.75
CA THR A 190 -6.36 7.73 -26.20
C THR A 190 -5.09 6.95 -26.58
N ARG A 191 -4.19 6.65 -25.64
CA ARG A 191 -2.93 5.94 -25.93
C ARG A 191 -3.08 4.42 -26.10
N THR A 192 -4.13 3.79 -25.57
CA THR A 192 -4.37 2.35 -25.76
C THR A 192 -5.01 2.02 -27.12
N ARG A 193 -5.73 2.97 -27.74
CA ARG A 193 -6.28 2.82 -29.11
C ARG A 193 -5.27 3.15 -30.22
N LYS A 194 -4.36 4.11 -29.99
CA LYS A 194 -3.47 4.64 -31.02
C LYS A 194 -2.16 3.88 -31.26
N MET A 195 -1.93 2.75 -30.59
CA MET A 195 -0.73 1.91 -30.81
C MET A 195 -0.85 0.92 -31.99
N HIS A 196 -2.02 0.74 -32.59
CA HIS A 196 -2.21 -0.17 -33.74
C HIS A 196 -2.00 0.49 -35.11
N ASP A 197 -1.71 1.79 -35.16
CA ASP A 197 -1.69 2.54 -36.42
C ASP A 197 -0.26 2.94 -36.82
N PRO A 198 0.36 2.28 -37.83
CA PRO A 198 1.75 2.54 -38.24
C PRO A 198 1.97 3.95 -38.83
N TYR A 199 0.90 4.72 -39.08
CA TYR A 199 0.96 6.05 -39.69
C TYR A 199 1.23 7.19 -38.67
N MET A 200 1.31 6.92 -37.37
CA MET A 200 1.51 7.98 -36.35
C MET A 200 2.96 8.44 -36.15
N LEU A 201 3.96 7.68 -36.61
CA LEU A 201 5.37 8.03 -36.47
C LEU A 201 5.80 9.20 -37.37
N THR A 202 5.05 9.49 -38.43
CA THR A 202 5.40 10.53 -39.41
C THR A 202 4.88 11.93 -39.04
N LEU A 203 3.81 12.03 -38.25
CA LEU A 203 3.20 13.33 -37.89
C LEU A 203 3.91 14.07 -36.74
N ARG A 204 4.73 13.37 -35.93
CA ARG A 204 5.45 14.00 -34.80
C ARG A 204 6.65 14.86 -35.22
N TRP A 205 7.11 14.75 -36.46
CA TRP A 205 8.30 15.44 -36.97
C TRP A 205 8.01 16.62 -37.91
N ARG A 206 6.74 16.93 -38.22
CA ARG A 206 6.39 17.94 -39.24
C ARG A 206 5.82 19.26 -38.69
N LEU A 207 6.25 19.71 -37.52
CA LEU A 207 6.03 21.11 -37.10
C LEU A 207 7.28 21.71 -36.46
N PRO A 208 8.25 22.13 -37.28
CA PRO A 208 8.95 23.38 -37.08
C PRO A 208 8.61 24.35 -38.22
N SER A 209 8.40 25.62 -37.84
CA SER A 209 8.14 26.80 -38.68
C SER A 209 6.70 27.03 -39.16
N LEU A 210 6.15 28.13 -38.64
CA LEU A 210 5.26 29.13 -39.26
C LEU A 210 4.04 29.42 -38.37
N VAL A 211 4.11 30.49 -37.58
CA VAL A 211 3.25 31.69 -37.69
C VAL A 211 3.88 32.79 -36.82
N HIS A 212 4.34 33.84 -37.53
CA HIS A 212 4.67 35.23 -37.17
C HIS A 212 5.22 35.59 -35.78
#